data_AF-A0A4P6MZI0-F1
#
_entry.id   AF-A0A4P6MZI0-F1
#
_cell.length_a   1.000
_cell.length_b   1.000
_cell.length_c   1.000
_cell.angle_alpha   90.00
_cell.angle_beta   90.00
_cell.angle_gamma   90.00
#
_symmetry.space_group_name_H-M   'P 1'
#
loop_
_entity.id
_entity.type
_entity.pdbx_description
1 polymer ?
#
loop_
_entity_poly.entity_id
_entity_poly.type
_entity_poly.pdbx_seq_one_letter_code
_entity_poly.pdbx_strand_id
1 'polypeptide(L)'
;MFGIRRSTERRREDAATAAPPGPLRDYLSAPFPDLATPVTELSLLALDVESTGLDVEEDRVLAVGWVPVDGLSIDLSGARRRVLATRRDVGQSATVHGLTDDAIAAGDLPVAVLTELLGALSGRVLLAHHASIEVGFLDAACRRVHGVPFVATSVDTLHLQRRVLTEGLGAQPDPLPGALRLWAARERYGLPRYRAHEPLTDALACAELYLAQVAELSQRSSKPLTLKAIRAT
;
A
#
# COMPACT_ATOMS: atom_id res chain seq x y z
N MET A 1 2.41 24.71 21.52
CA MET A 1 3.20 25.09 20.33
C MET A 1 2.69 24.24 19.16
N PHE A 2 1.71 24.74 18.40
CA PHE A 2 1.15 24.01 17.27
C PHE A 2 2.18 24.02 16.13
N GLY A 3 3.01 22.97 16.05
CA GLY A 3 3.93 22.80 14.93
C GLY A 3 3.15 22.66 13.64
N ILE A 4 3.39 23.57 12.69
CA ILE A 4 2.85 23.47 11.34
C ILE A 4 3.36 22.16 10.74
N ARG A 5 2.48 21.17 10.60
CA ARG A 5 2.82 19.86 10.01
C ARG A 5 3.25 20.11 8.56
N ARG A 6 4.51 19.80 8.22
CA ARG A 6 5.03 19.96 6.84
C ARG A 6 4.20 19.11 5.86
N SER A 7 3.97 19.61 4.64
CA SER A 7 3.29 18.83 3.60
C SER A 7 4.09 17.57 3.24
N THR A 8 3.40 16.53 2.77
CA THR A 8 4.04 15.28 2.31
C THR A 8 5.08 15.55 1.22
N GLU A 9 4.79 16.50 0.32
CA GLU A 9 5.73 16.89 -0.74
C GLU A 9 7.00 17.54 -0.18
N ARG A 10 6.87 18.47 0.78
CA ARG A 10 8.04 19.06 1.46
C ARG A 10 8.88 17.99 2.17
N ARG A 11 8.23 17.02 2.82
CA ARG A 11 8.92 15.90 3.47
C ARG A 11 9.68 15.04 2.47
N ARG A 12 9.11 14.80 1.29
CA ARG A 12 9.77 14.07 0.18
C ARG A 12 11.00 14.82 -0.29
N GLU A 13 10.90 16.13 -0.56
CA GLU A 13 12.02 16.97 -0.99
C GLU A 13 13.16 17.01 0.03
N ASP A 14 12.82 17.18 1.32
CA ASP A 14 13.79 17.15 2.42
C ASP A 14 14.50 15.78 2.48
N ALA A 15 13.75 14.68 2.36
CA ALA A 15 14.30 13.33 2.35
C ALA A 15 15.15 13.05 1.10
N ALA A 16 14.74 13.51 -0.08
CA ALA A 16 15.50 13.37 -1.33
C ALA A 16 16.85 14.09 -1.24
N THR A 17 16.88 15.25 -0.59
CA THR A 17 18.10 16.04 -0.35
C THR A 17 19.05 15.33 0.61
N ALA A 18 18.50 14.66 1.63
CA ALA A 18 19.29 13.91 2.62
C ALA A 18 19.75 12.54 2.12
N ALA A 19 19.07 11.94 1.15
CA ALA A 19 19.34 10.60 0.66
C ALA A 19 20.69 10.51 -0.10
N PRO A 20 21.52 9.49 0.17
CA PRO A 20 22.69 9.20 -0.67
C PRO A 20 22.23 8.81 -2.09
N PRO A 21 23.10 8.96 -3.12
CA PRO A 21 22.79 8.46 -4.47
C PRO A 21 22.39 6.99 -4.44
N GLY A 22 21.28 6.65 -5.12
CA GLY A 22 20.75 5.29 -5.16
C GLY A 22 19.21 5.24 -5.19
N PRO A 23 18.63 4.03 -5.09
CA PRO A 23 17.22 3.78 -5.39
C PRO A 23 16.23 4.62 -4.58
N LEU A 24 16.49 4.82 -3.29
CA LEU A 24 15.64 5.66 -2.44
C LEU A 24 15.67 7.13 -2.88
N ARG A 25 16.85 7.66 -3.24
CA ARG A 25 16.95 9.02 -3.76
C ARG A 25 16.24 9.17 -5.10
N ASP A 26 16.37 8.18 -5.97
CA ASP A 26 15.71 8.19 -7.29
C ASP A 26 14.18 8.18 -7.14
N TYR A 27 13.65 7.31 -6.28
CA TYR A 27 12.24 7.29 -5.88
C TYR A 27 11.80 8.63 -5.30
N LEU A 28 12.53 9.15 -4.31
CA LEU A 28 12.21 10.41 -3.64
C LEU A 28 12.39 11.62 -4.56
N SER A 29 13.09 11.51 -5.70
CA SER A 29 13.28 12.62 -6.65
C SER A 29 12.09 12.77 -7.60
N ALA A 30 11.29 11.72 -7.81
CA ALA A 30 10.04 11.81 -8.55
C ALA A 30 8.97 12.56 -7.73
N PRO A 31 8.30 13.58 -8.29
CA PRO A 31 7.21 14.26 -7.61
C PRO A 31 6.00 13.32 -7.44
N PHE A 32 5.23 13.53 -6.38
CA PHE A 32 3.92 12.86 -6.26
C PHE A 32 2.91 13.48 -7.22
N PRO A 33 1.88 12.72 -7.67
CA PRO A 33 0.79 13.29 -8.44
C PRO A 33 0.11 14.45 -7.71
N ASP A 34 -0.33 15.47 -8.47
CA ASP A 34 -1.04 16.62 -7.90
C ASP A 34 -2.34 16.16 -7.22
N LEU A 35 -2.73 16.83 -6.14
CA LEU A 35 -3.94 16.49 -5.40
C LEU A 35 -5.22 16.65 -6.23
N ALA A 36 -5.21 17.49 -7.26
CA ALA A 36 -6.30 17.68 -8.20
C ALA A 36 -6.32 16.63 -9.32
N THR A 37 -5.30 15.74 -9.42
CA THR A 37 -5.25 14.69 -10.45
C THR A 37 -6.50 13.81 -10.35
N PRO A 38 -7.30 13.67 -11.43
CA PRO A 38 -8.46 12.80 -11.45
C PRO A 38 -8.08 11.34 -11.24
N VAL A 39 -8.93 10.56 -10.57
CA VAL A 39 -8.68 9.11 -10.36
C VAL A 39 -8.53 8.32 -11.66
N THR A 40 -9.11 8.80 -12.76
CA THR A 40 -8.97 8.22 -14.11
C THR A 40 -7.59 8.42 -14.73
N GLU A 41 -6.76 9.28 -14.15
CA GLU A 41 -5.41 9.62 -14.62
C GLU A 41 -4.33 9.30 -13.57
N LEU A 42 -4.71 8.74 -12.42
CA LEU A 42 -3.76 8.38 -11.37
C LEU A 42 -3.00 7.12 -11.72
N SER A 43 -1.68 7.15 -11.53
CA SER A 43 -0.86 5.94 -11.44
C SER A 43 -0.69 5.55 -9.97
N LEU A 44 -1.19 4.37 -9.62
CA LEU A 44 -1.06 3.76 -8.31
C LEU A 44 -0.23 2.47 -8.40
N LEU A 45 0.24 2.03 -7.23
CA LEU A 45 0.81 0.70 -7.03
C LEU A 45 0.10 0.06 -5.85
N ALA A 46 -0.76 -0.92 -6.11
CA ALA A 46 -1.35 -1.72 -5.04
C ALA A 46 -0.24 -2.58 -4.42
N LEU A 47 -0.13 -2.58 -3.11
CA LEU A 47 0.94 -3.20 -2.35
C LEU A 47 0.36 -3.92 -1.13
N ASP A 48 0.90 -5.10 -0.85
CA ASP A 48 0.66 -5.85 0.37
C ASP A 48 1.99 -6.46 0.86
N VAL A 49 2.17 -6.49 2.19
CA VAL A 49 3.36 -7.04 2.84
C VAL A 49 2.95 -8.16 3.81
N GLU A 50 3.66 -9.28 3.71
CA GLU A 50 3.63 -10.32 4.73
C GLU A 50 4.82 -10.15 5.65
N SER A 51 4.60 -10.27 6.95
CA SER A 51 5.62 -10.04 7.98
C SER A 51 5.51 -11.05 9.13
N THR A 52 6.57 -11.13 9.95
CA THR A 52 6.57 -11.98 11.16
C THR A 52 5.57 -11.52 12.24
N GLY A 53 5.06 -10.30 12.12
CA GLY A 53 4.14 -9.64 13.05
C GLY A 53 3.85 -8.20 12.61
N LEU A 54 3.29 -7.37 13.47
CA LEU A 54 2.85 -6.01 13.14
C LEU A 54 3.74 -4.89 13.73
N ASP A 55 4.80 -5.25 14.48
CA ASP A 55 5.73 -4.28 15.05
C ASP A 55 6.82 -3.94 14.02
N VAL A 56 6.81 -2.72 13.49
CA VAL A 56 7.74 -2.33 12.42
C VAL A 56 9.21 -2.28 12.84
N GLU A 57 9.49 -2.16 14.14
CA GLU A 57 10.86 -2.13 14.68
C GLU A 57 11.38 -3.57 14.86
N GLU A 58 10.55 -4.44 15.45
CA GLU A 58 10.92 -5.79 15.82
C GLU A 58 10.71 -6.81 14.69
N ASP A 59 9.65 -6.68 13.90
CA ASP A 59 9.27 -7.63 12.87
C ASP A 59 9.99 -7.41 11.54
N ARG A 60 9.95 -8.45 10.71
CA ARG A 60 10.60 -8.46 9.40
C ARG A 60 9.59 -8.77 8.32
N VAL A 61 9.71 -8.06 7.20
CA VAL A 61 9.00 -8.38 5.96
C VAL A 61 9.53 -9.71 5.45
N LEU A 62 8.61 -10.65 5.21
CA LEU A 62 8.85 -11.99 4.71
C LEU A 62 8.53 -12.09 3.22
N ALA A 63 7.49 -11.40 2.78
CA ALA A 63 7.16 -11.32 1.36
C ALA A 63 6.45 -10.01 1.06
N VAL A 64 6.46 -9.65 -0.20
CA VAL A 64 5.80 -8.45 -0.71
C VAL A 64 5.23 -8.75 -2.08
N GLY A 65 4.05 -8.20 -2.33
CA GLY A 65 3.32 -8.37 -3.57
C GLY A 65 2.82 -7.02 -4.01
N TRP A 66 2.94 -6.74 -5.31
CA TRP A 66 2.44 -5.50 -5.86
C TRP A 66 1.88 -5.67 -7.26
N VAL A 67 0.95 -4.79 -7.61
CA VAL A 67 0.39 -4.68 -8.96
C VAL A 67 0.12 -3.21 -9.31
N PRO A 68 0.60 -2.73 -10.47
CA PRO A 68 0.27 -1.39 -10.92
C PRO A 68 -1.21 -1.23 -11.24
N VAL A 69 -1.74 -0.03 -10.93
CA VAL A 69 -3.09 0.38 -11.33
C VAL A 69 -2.94 1.74 -12.02
N ASP A 70 -3.24 1.81 -13.31
CA ASP A 70 -3.13 3.02 -14.11
C ASP A 70 -4.54 3.48 -14.53
N GLY A 71 -4.96 4.63 -14.00
CA GLY A 71 -6.33 5.11 -14.05
C GLY A 71 -7.30 4.13 -13.39
N LEU A 72 -8.19 3.56 -14.20
CA LEU A 72 -9.18 2.56 -13.76
C LEU A 72 -8.86 1.14 -14.25
N SER A 73 -7.58 0.85 -14.55
CA SER A 73 -7.14 -0.44 -15.08
C SER A 73 -6.02 -1.04 -14.24
N ILE A 74 -6.11 -2.35 -13.97
CA ILE A 74 -5.07 -3.12 -13.28
C ILE A 74 -4.11 -3.68 -14.35
N ASP A 75 -2.82 -3.37 -14.24
CA ASP A 75 -1.80 -3.89 -15.15
C ASP A 75 -1.10 -5.13 -14.55
N LEU A 76 -1.56 -6.31 -14.95
CA LEU A 76 -0.97 -7.57 -14.50
C LEU A 76 0.44 -7.83 -15.06
N SER A 77 0.89 -7.11 -16.10
CA SER A 77 2.24 -7.30 -16.64
C SER A 77 3.32 -6.76 -15.70
N GLY A 78 2.98 -5.74 -14.90
CA GLY A 78 3.81 -5.20 -13.83
C GLY A 78 3.66 -5.89 -12.48
N ALA A 79 2.79 -6.90 -12.36
CA ALA A 79 2.57 -7.63 -11.12
C ALA A 79 3.83 -8.41 -10.70
N ARG A 80 4.22 -8.31 -9.42
CA ARG A 80 5.36 -9.05 -8.88
C ARG A 80 5.06 -9.57 -7.49
N ARG A 81 5.70 -10.69 -7.19
CA ARG A 81 5.78 -11.30 -5.87
C ARG A 81 7.25 -11.53 -5.55
N ARG A 82 7.68 -11.12 -4.36
CA ARG A 82 9.02 -11.36 -3.85
C ARG A 82 8.92 -11.94 -2.45
N VAL A 83 9.69 -12.99 -2.20
CA VAL A 83 9.91 -13.54 -0.85
C VAL A 83 11.29 -13.06 -0.43
N LEU A 84 11.41 -12.52 0.77
CA LEU A 84 12.65 -11.94 1.29
C LEU A 84 13.37 -12.96 2.16
N ALA A 85 14.67 -13.09 1.95
CA ALA A 85 15.50 -13.86 2.85
C ALA A 85 15.62 -13.17 4.22
N THR A 86 15.24 -13.90 5.27
CA THR A 86 15.46 -13.50 6.66
C THR A 86 16.10 -14.65 7.44
N ARG A 87 16.91 -14.31 8.44
CA ARG A 87 17.47 -15.26 9.42
C ARG A 87 16.61 -15.38 10.68
N ARG A 88 15.51 -14.63 10.75
CA ARG A 88 14.57 -14.67 11.87
C ARG A 88 13.58 -15.80 11.63
N ASP A 89 13.28 -16.55 12.68
CA ASP A 89 12.24 -17.57 12.67
C ASP A 89 10.87 -16.93 12.38
N VAL A 90 10.07 -17.56 11.53
CA VAL A 90 8.69 -17.16 11.22
C VAL A 90 7.72 -17.50 12.34
N GLY A 91 8.03 -18.47 13.18
CA GLY A 91 7.20 -18.88 14.31
C GLY A 91 5.74 -19.12 13.89
N GLN A 92 4.80 -18.43 14.55
CA GLN A 92 3.36 -18.59 14.30
C GLN A 92 2.89 -17.95 13.00
N SER A 93 3.66 -17.05 12.37
CA SER A 93 3.23 -16.36 11.14
C SER A 93 3.15 -17.31 9.95
N ALA A 94 3.96 -18.38 9.92
CA ALA A 94 3.89 -19.43 8.90
C ALA A 94 2.50 -20.08 8.78
N THR A 95 1.76 -20.20 9.88
CA THR A 95 0.40 -20.76 9.89
C THR A 95 -0.60 -19.81 9.21
N VAL A 96 -0.29 -18.51 9.14
CA VAL A 96 -1.15 -17.47 8.56
C VAL A 96 -0.90 -17.35 7.05
N HIS A 97 0.33 -17.09 6.64
CA HIS A 97 0.69 -16.80 5.24
C HIS A 97 1.26 -18.00 4.47
N GLY A 98 1.48 -19.14 5.12
CA GLY A 98 1.97 -20.37 4.47
C GLY A 98 3.38 -20.27 3.88
N LEU A 99 4.18 -19.29 4.30
CA LEU A 99 5.60 -19.20 3.91
C LEU A 99 6.39 -20.06 4.89
N THR A 100 6.96 -21.15 4.37
CA THR A 100 7.84 -22.06 5.10
C THR A 100 9.24 -21.48 5.24
N ASP A 101 9.98 -21.91 6.26
CA ASP A 101 11.38 -21.52 6.47
C ASP A 101 12.26 -21.73 5.24
N ASP A 102 12.08 -22.85 4.51
CA ASP A 102 12.86 -23.14 3.29
C ASP A 102 12.61 -22.13 2.17
N ALA A 103 11.35 -21.69 2.01
CA ALA A 103 10.96 -20.70 1.00
C ALA A 103 11.55 -19.33 1.33
N ILE A 104 11.68 -19.01 2.61
CA ILE A 104 12.29 -17.78 3.11
C ILE A 104 13.81 -17.85 2.99
N ALA A 105 14.43 -18.98 3.34
CA ALA A 105 15.86 -19.17 3.18
C ALA A 105 16.32 -19.03 1.72
N ALA A 106 15.47 -19.43 0.77
CA ALA A 106 15.67 -19.27 -0.67
C ALA A 106 15.23 -17.89 -1.22
N GLY A 107 14.77 -16.98 -0.36
CA GLY A 107 14.27 -15.67 -0.74
C GLY A 107 15.32 -14.72 -1.29
N ASP A 108 14.85 -13.64 -1.91
CA ASP A 108 15.67 -12.57 -2.45
C ASP A 108 16.28 -11.70 -1.34
N LEU A 109 17.41 -11.06 -1.63
CA LEU A 109 18.04 -10.13 -0.70
C LEU A 109 17.10 -8.94 -0.43
N PRO A 110 16.83 -8.58 0.84
CA PRO A 110 15.92 -7.47 1.17
C PRO A 110 16.24 -6.16 0.46
N VAL A 111 17.52 -5.83 0.28
CA VAL A 111 17.97 -4.62 -0.43
C VAL A 111 17.62 -4.66 -1.91
N ALA A 112 17.72 -5.83 -2.56
CA ALA A 112 17.37 -5.98 -3.97
C ALA A 112 15.86 -5.85 -4.18
N VAL A 113 15.06 -6.47 -3.31
CA VAL A 113 13.59 -6.35 -3.34
C VAL A 113 13.16 -4.91 -3.08
N LEU A 114 13.75 -4.24 -2.09
CA LEU A 114 13.47 -2.83 -1.80
C LEU A 114 13.81 -1.93 -3.00
N THR A 115 14.94 -2.20 -3.68
CA THR A 115 15.33 -1.47 -4.89
C THR A 115 14.31 -1.63 -6.01
N GLU A 116 13.87 -2.85 -6.28
CA GLU A 116 12.86 -3.13 -7.31
C GLU A 116 11.52 -2.45 -6.97
N LEU A 117 11.08 -2.56 -5.72
CA LEU A 117 9.83 -1.97 -5.26
C LEU A 117 9.84 -0.43 -5.33
N LEU A 118 10.93 0.21 -4.90
CA LEU A 118 11.09 1.67 -5.00
C LEU A 118 11.05 2.13 -6.46
N GLY A 119 11.65 1.35 -7.37
CA GLY A 119 11.54 1.59 -8.82
C GLY A 119 10.11 1.47 -9.32
N ALA A 120 9.39 0.42 -8.92
CA ALA A 120 7.99 0.21 -9.30
C ALA A 120 7.05 1.31 -8.74
N LEU A 121 7.34 1.83 -7.55
CA LEU A 121 6.52 2.84 -6.87
C LEU A 121 6.87 4.29 -7.29
N SER A 122 8.00 4.51 -7.95
CA SER A 122 8.45 5.85 -8.32
C SER A 122 7.43 6.59 -9.18
N GLY A 123 7.06 7.81 -8.75
CA GLY A 123 6.03 8.63 -9.39
C GLY A 123 4.58 8.14 -9.19
N ARG A 124 4.35 7.07 -8.42
CA ARG A 124 3.03 6.48 -8.17
C ARG A 124 2.51 6.77 -6.76
N VAL A 125 1.20 6.65 -6.60
CA VAL A 125 0.52 6.64 -5.29
C VAL A 125 0.54 5.22 -4.72
N LEU A 126 0.96 5.04 -3.47
CA LEU A 126 0.86 3.74 -2.78
C LEU A 126 -0.61 3.43 -2.51
N LEU A 127 -1.09 2.27 -2.95
CA LEU A 127 -2.44 1.79 -2.69
C LEU A 127 -2.35 0.55 -1.80
N ALA A 128 -3.03 0.55 -0.66
CA ALA A 128 -3.03 -0.59 0.24
C ALA A 128 -4.34 -0.69 1.02
N HIS A 129 -4.53 -1.82 1.71
CA HIS A 129 -5.65 -2.03 2.61
C HIS A 129 -5.14 -1.95 4.05
N HIS A 130 -5.24 -0.76 4.65
CA HIS A 130 -4.55 -0.35 5.88
C HIS A 130 -3.10 0.13 5.67
N ALA A 131 -2.94 1.14 4.81
CA ALA A 131 -1.66 1.61 4.27
C ALA A 131 -0.60 2.02 5.31
N SER A 132 -0.99 2.28 6.58
CA SER A 132 -0.04 2.56 7.66
C SER A 132 0.91 1.39 7.93
N ILE A 133 0.47 0.15 7.71
CA ILE A 133 1.29 -1.05 7.89
C ILE A 133 2.39 -1.08 6.83
N GLU A 134 2.02 -1.03 5.55
CA GLU A 134 2.98 -1.09 4.44
C GLU A 134 3.95 0.09 4.49
N VAL A 135 3.45 1.32 4.71
CA VAL A 135 4.29 2.51 4.83
C VAL A 135 5.25 2.40 6.02
N GLY A 136 4.79 1.84 7.15
CA GLY A 136 5.64 1.64 8.33
C GLY A 136 6.79 0.67 8.07
N PHE A 137 6.50 -0.49 7.45
CA PHE A 137 7.54 -1.45 7.10
C PHE A 137 8.53 -0.90 6.06
N LEU A 138 8.04 -0.16 5.06
CA LEU A 138 8.92 0.48 4.07
C LEU A 138 9.77 1.60 4.68
N ASP A 139 9.24 2.40 5.61
CA ASP A 139 10.01 3.42 6.34
C ASP A 139 11.12 2.77 7.17
N ALA A 140 10.80 1.73 7.95
CA ALA A 140 11.79 0.99 8.72
C ALA A 140 12.87 0.36 7.81
N ALA A 141 12.49 -0.21 6.67
CA ALA A 141 13.44 -0.76 5.70
C ALA A 141 14.34 0.32 5.09
N CYS A 142 13.78 1.45 4.66
CA CYS A 142 14.53 2.56 4.07
C CYS A 142 15.50 3.19 5.08
N ARG A 143 15.08 3.40 6.33
CA ARG A 143 15.97 3.90 7.39
C ARG A 143 17.12 2.94 7.67
N ARG A 144 16.85 1.64 7.72
CA ARG A 144 17.88 0.62 7.96
C ARG A 144 18.91 0.53 6.83
N VAL A 145 18.46 0.62 5.58
CA VAL A 145 19.32 0.44 4.40
C VAL A 145 20.01 1.74 3.97
N HIS A 146 19.29 2.87 4.04
CA HIS A 146 19.73 4.15 3.46
C HIS A 146 19.93 5.27 4.49
N GLY A 147 19.54 5.06 5.76
CA GLY A 147 19.62 6.08 6.81
C GLY A 147 18.61 7.22 6.68
N VAL A 148 17.66 7.13 5.74
CA VAL A 148 16.70 8.19 5.39
C VAL A 148 15.28 7.63 5.40
N PRO A 149 14.28 8.42 5.85
CA PRO A 149 12.89 8.00 5.85
C PRO A 149 12.36 7.68 4.46
N PHE A 150 11.43 6.73 4.41
CA PHE A 150 10.50 6.58 3.32
C PHE A 150 9.40 7.64 3.44
N VAL A 151 9.03 8.23 2.31
CA VAL A 151 7.90 9.17 2.23
C VAL A 151 7.04 8.73 1.07
N ALA A 152 5.74 8.58 1.30
CA ALA A 152 4.78 8.24 0.26
C ALA A 152 3.52 9.10 0.39
N THR A 153 2.85 9.29 -0.74
CA THR A 153 1.41 9.56 -0.75
C THR A 153 0.67 8.24 -0.91
N SER A 154 -0.43 8.06 -0.18
CA SER A 154 -1.16 6.80 -0.19
C SER A 154 -2.67 6.94 -0.26
N VAL A 155 -3.30 5.91 -0.80
CA VAL A 155 -4.75 5.66 -0.78
C VAL A 155 -4.98 4.39 0.03
N ASP A 156 -5.91 4.46 0.98
CA ASP A 156 -6.22 3.36 1.88
C ASP A 156 -7.65 2.86 1.65
N THR A 157 -7.78 1.64 1.11
CA THR A 157 -9.09 1.03 0.82
C THR A 157 -9.89 0.70 2.08
N LEU A 158 -9.24 0.55 3.24
CA LEU A 158 -9.93 0.42 4.53
C LEU A 158 -10.61 1.75 4.91
N HIS A 159 -9.91 2.87 4.70
CA HIS A 159 -10.46 4.20 4.92
C HIS A 159 -11.60 4.50 3.94
N LEU A 160 -11.42 4.20 2.65
CA LEU A 160 -12.47 4.32 1.64
C LEU A 160 -13.68 3.45 1.99
N GLN A 161 -13.47 2.22 2.47
CA GLN A 161 -14.56 1.33 2.88
C GLN A 161 -15.36 1.92 4.03
N ARG A 162 -14.68 2.46 5.06
CA ARG A 162 -15.37 3.12 6.17
C ARG A 162 -16.24 4.25 5.65
N ARG A 163 -15.69 5.10 4.78
CA ARG A 163 -16.42 6.20 4.16
C ARG A 163 -17.66 5.74 3.38
N VAL A 164 -17.53 4.67 2.57
CA VAL A 164 -18.65 4.08 1.83
C VAL A 164 -19.79 3.62 2.76
N LEU A 165 -19.44 3.07 3.93
CA LEU A 165 -20.41 2.55 4.91
C LEU A 165 -21.04 3.62 5.80
N THR A 166 -20.33 4.72 6.06
CA THR A 166 -20.75 5.78 7.00
C THR A 166 -21.32 7.02 6.32
N GLU A 167 -21.24 7.13 4.99
CA GLU A 167 -21.80 8.26 4.24
C GLU A 167 -22.98 7.83 3.36
N GLY A 168 -24.04 8.63 3.30
CA GLY A 168 -25.19 8.45 2.40
C GLY A 168 -26.47 7.93 3.05
N LEU A 169 -27.49 7.68 2.22
CA LEU A 169 -28.78 7.13 2.66
C LEU A 169 -28.59 5.65 3.07
N GLY A 170 -28.85 5.32 4.34
CA GLY A 170 -28.59 3.99 4.90
C GLY A 170 -27.24 3.84 5.61
N ALA A 171 -26.51 4.95 5.81
CA ALA A 171 -25.25 4.98 6.54
C ALA A 171 -25.37 4.37 7.95
N GLN A 172 -24.37 3.57 8.32
CA GLN A 172 -24.20 3.12 9.69
C GLN A 172 -23.33 4.13 10.45
N PRO A 173 -23.63 4.45 11.72
CA PRO A 173 -22.79 5.35 12.53
C PRO A 173 -21.37 4.79 12.71
N ASP A 174 -21.26 3.46 12.79
CA ASP A 174 -19.99 2.74 12.88
C ASP A 174 -20.09 1.43 12.07
N PRO A 175 -19.09 1.08 11.24
CA PRO A 175 -19.06 -0.19 10.55
C PRO A 175 -19.11 -1.38 11.53
N LEU A 176 -19.87 -2.41 11.17
CA LEU A 176 -19.92 -3.65 11.96
C LEU A 176 -18.51 -4.25 12.13
N PRO A 177 -18.23 -4.94 13.27
CA PRO A 177 -16.97 -5.63 13.47
C PRO A 177 -16.61 -6.52 12.27
N GLY A 178 -15.40 -6.33 11.73
CA GLY A 178 -14.92 -7.09 10.58
C GLY A 178 -15.38 -6.60 9.21
N ALA A 179 -16.37 -5.70 9.11
CA ALA A 179 -16.87 -5.19 7.82
C ALA A 179 -15.83 -4.37 7.02
N LEU A 180 -14.78 -3.91 7.71
CA LEU A 180 -13.66 -3.20 7.10
C LEU A 180 -12.54 -4.12 6.62
N ARG A 181 -12.56 -5.42 6.96
CA ARG A 181 -11.55 -6.37 6.49
C ARG A 181 -11.64 -6.50 4.96
N LEU A 182 -10.50 -6.67 4.31
CA LEU A 182 -10.39 -6.74 2.84
C LEU A 182 -11.43 -7.68 2.21
N TRP A 183 -11.52 -8.91 2.71
CA TRP A 183 -12.46 -9.90 2.20
C TRP A 183 -13.93 -9.52 2.41
N ALA A 184 -14.27 -8.93 3.56
CA ALA A 184 -15.64 -8.52 3.88
C ALA A 184 -16.06 -7.32 3.02
N ALA A 185 -15.13 -6.37 2.84
CA ALA A 185 -15.32 -5.22 1.96
C ALA A 185 -15.55 -5.67 0.51
N ARG A 186 -14.79 -6.65 0.02
CA ARG A 186 -14.92 -7.24 -1.33
C ARG A 186 -16.23 -7.98 -1.53
N GLU A 187 -16.68 -8.75 -0.53
CA GLU A 187 -17.92 -9.52 -0.59
C GLU A 187 -19.15 -8.62 -0.84
N ARG A 188 -19.17 -7.41 -0.26
CA ARG A 188 -20.22 -6.42 -0.50
C ARG A 188 -20.40 -6.08 -1.99
N TYR A 189 -19.32 -6.11 -2.76
CA TYR A 189 -19.33 -5.81 -4.19
C TYR A 189 -19.47 -7.06 -5.07
N GLY A 190 -19.60 -8.25 -4.47
CA GLY A 190 -19.66 -9.51 -5.21
C GLY A 190 -18.35 -9.87 -5.93
N LEU A 191 -17.21 -9.35 -5.47
CA LEU A 191 -15.91 -9.64 -6.07
C LEU A 191 -15.48 -11.11 -5.81
N PRO A 192 -14.66 -11.71 -6.70
CA PRO A 192 -14.20 -13.08 -6.55
C PRO A 192 -13.49 -13.34 -5.22
N ARG A 193 -13.67 -14.55 -4.66
CA ARG A 193 -12.93 -15.00 -3.48
C ARG A 193 -11.59 -15.58 -3.90
N TYR A 194 -10.52 -15.07 -3.29
CA TYR A 194 -9.18 -15.61 -3.41
C TYR A 194 -8.72 -16.22 -2.09
N ARG A 195 -7.63 -16.98 -2.14
CA ARG A 195 -6.93 -17.41 -0.92
C ARG A 195 -6.30 -16.18 -0.28
N ALA A 196 -6.59 -15.96 1.00
CA ALA A 196 -5.98 -14.88 1.78
C ALA A 196 -4.54 -15.21 2.18
N HIS A 197 -3.80 -14.16 2.55
CA HIS A 197 -2.43 -14.21 3.07
C HIS A 197 -1.42 -14.69 2.03
N GLU A 198 -1.61 -14.19 0.81
CA GLU A 198 -0.65 -14.30 -0.28
C GLU A 198 -0.49 -12.90 -0.86
N PRO A 199 0.69 -12.27 -0.75
CA PRO A 199 0.78 -10.83 -0.86
C PRO A 199 0.48 -10.30 -2.26
N LEU A 200 0.77 -11.06 -3.33
CA LEU A 200 0.40 -10.61 -4.67
C LEU A 200 -1.12 -10.69 -4.88
N THR A 201 -1.74 -11.75 -4.37
CA THR A 201 -3.18 -11.96 -4.40
C THR A 201 -3.91 -10.90 -3.58
N ASP A 202 -3.39 -10.54 -2.41
CA ASP A 202 -3.97 -9.52 -1.54
C ASP A 202 -3.75 -8.10 -2.11
N ALA A 203 -2.62 -7.82 -2.75
CA ALA A 203 -2.41 -6.58 -3.52
C ALA A 203 -3.38 -6.47 -4.71
N LEU A 204 -3.58 -7.55 -5.47
CA LEU A 204 -4.60 -7.59 -6.53
C LEU A 204 -6.00 -7.42 -5.95
N ALA A 205 -6.27 -8.04 -4.81
CA ALA A 205 -7.56 -7.95 -4.16
C ALA A 205 -7.85 -6.52 -3.66
N CYS A 206 -6.82 -5.81 -3.21
CA CYS A 206 -6.85 -4.40 -2.86
C CYS A 206 -7.13 -3.52 -4.09
N ALA A 207 -6.45 -3.79 -5.22
CA ALA A 207 -6.65 -3.07 -6.47
C ALA A 207 -8.09 -3.19 -7.00
N GLU A 208 -8.66 -4.40 -7.02
CA GLU A 208 -10.05 -4.62 -7.44
C GLU A 208 -11.04 -3.90 -6.50
N LEU A 209 -10.80 -3.97 -5.19
CA LEU A 209 -11.63 -3.28 -4.20
C LEU A 209 -11.59 -1.76 -4.41
N TYR A 210 -10.40 -1.21 -4.67
CA TYR A 210 -10.22 0.21 -4.98
C TYR A 210 -11.08 0.63 -6.19
N LEU A 211 -11.03 -0.12 -7.29
CA LEU A 211 -11.84 0.20 -8.48
C LEU A 211 -13.34 0.16 -8.18
N ALA A 212 -13.81 -0.83 -7.42
CA ALA A 212 -15.22 -0.93 -7.01
C ALA A 212 -15.65 0.25 -6.12
N GLN A 213 -14.82 0.62 -5.14
CA GLN A 213 -15.06 1.77 -4.25
C GLN A 213 -15.06 3.09 -5.00
N VAL A 214 -14.12 3.29 -5.93
CA VAL A 214 -14.06 4.48 -6.77
C VAL A 214 -15.29 4.60 -7.66
N ALA A 215 -15.76 3.50 -8.24
CA ALA A 215 -16.97 3.48 -9.05
C ALA A 215 -18.21 3.91 -8.22
N GLU A 216 -18.37 3.37 -7.01
CA GLU A 216 -19.49 3.75 -6.13
C GLU A 216 -19.39 5.19 -5.63
N LEU A 217 -18.21 5.62 -5.15
CA LEU A 217 -18.00 6.98 -4.68
C LEU A 217 -18.18 8.01 -5.80
N SER A 218 -17.84 7.66 -7.05
CA SER A 218 -18.06 8.51 -8.22
C SER A 218 -19.55 8.69 -8.52
N GLN A 219 -20.36 7.64 -8.37
CA GLN A 219 -21.82 7.74 -8.52
C GLN A 219 -22.48 8.62 -7.45
N ARG A 220 -21.89 8.67 -6.24
CA ARG A 220 -22.37 9.48 -5.12
C ARG A 220 -21.90 10.95 -5.19
N SER A 221 -20.98 11.28 -6.10
CA SER A 221 -20.36 12.61 -6.21
C SER A 221 -20.83 13.34 -7.46
N SER A 222 -21.14 14.64 -7.33
CA SER A 222 -21.43 15.51 -8.47
C SER A 222 -20.18 16.04 -9.18
N LYS A 223 -19.00 15.79 -8.61
CA LYS A 223 -17.68 16.20 -9.15
C LYS A 223 -16.80 14.98 -9.38
N PRO A 224 -15.90 15.03 -10.38
CA PRO A 224 -14.88 13.99 -10.55
C PRO A 224 -14.09 13.77 -9.27
N LEU A 225 -13.86 12.50 -8.92
CA LEU A 225 -12.97 12.16 -7.81
C LEU A 225 -11.53 12.47 -8.19
N THR A 226 -10.79 13.02 -7.24
CA THR A 226 -9.37 13.38 -7.37
C THR A 226 -8.57 12.74 -6.24
N LEU A 227 -7.25 12.70 -6.36
CA LEU A 227 -6.37 12.20 -5.29
C LEU A 227 -6.67 12.84 -3.93
N LYS A 228 -6.95 14.15 -3.90
CA LYS A 228 -7.33 14.88 -2.68
C LYS A 228 -8.51 14.24 -1.95
N ALA A 229 -9.47 13.71 -2.71
CA ALA A 229 -10.72 13.17 -2.19
C ALA A 229 -10.60 11.72 -1.68
N ILE A 230 -9.55 10.99 -2.08
CA ILE A 230 -9.40 9.56 -1.79
C ILE A 230 -8.13 9.20 -1.02
N ARG A 231 -7.16 10.12 -0.91
CA ARG A 231 -5.92 9.86 -0.16
C ARG A 231 -6.20 9.63 1.33
N ALA A 232 -5.36 8.82 1.96
CA ALA A 232 -5.27 8.77 3.42
C ALA A 232 -4.66 10.08 3.94
N THR A 233 -5.20 10.63 5.03
CA THR A 233 -4.72 11.86 5.69
C THR A 233 -3.67 11.62 6.76
#